data_AF-G5LV78-F1
#
_entry.id   AF-G5LV78-F1
#
_cell.length_a   1.000
_cell.length_b   1.000
_cell.length_c   1.000
_cell.angle_alpha   90.00
_cell.angle_beta   90.00
_cell.angle_gamma   90.00
#
_symmetry.space_group_name_H-M   'P 1'
#
loop_
_entity.id
_entity.type
_entity.pdbx_description
1 polymer ?
#
loop_
_entity_poly.entity_id
_entity_poly.type
_entity_poly.pdbx_seq_one_letter_code
_entity_poly.pdbx_strand_id
1 'polypeptide(L)' 'MTAGNQAGNWLDVTVGADVLLNPHLAAYAAFSQAENSATDSDYLYTLGVSARF' A
#
# COMPACT_ATOMS: atom_id res chain seq x y z
N MET A 1 -2.05 0.23 -34.65
CA MET A 1 -1.49 0.60 -33.33
C MET A 1 -2.58 0.43 -32.30
N THR A 2 -2.51 -0.59 -31.43
CA THR A 2 -3.02 -0.48 -30.05
C THR A 2 -2.36 -1.59 -29.21
N ALA A 3 -1.37 -1.20 -28.41
CA ALA A 3 -1.00 -1.92 -27.19
C ALA A 3 -2.09 -1.66 -26.14
N GLY A 4 -2.41 -2.50 -25.17
CA GLY A 4 -1.85 -3.79 -24.78
C GLY A 4 -2.88 -4.46 -23.87
N ASN A 5 -3.06 -5.75 -24.05
CA ASN A 5 -3.92 -6.59 -23.24
C ASN A 5 -3.29 -6.73 -21.84
N GLN A 6 -3.76 -5.95 -20.85
CA GLN A 6 -3.29 -5.93 -19.46
C GLN A 6 -3.60 -7.21 -18.65
N ALA A 7 -3.71 -8.38 -19.30
CA ALA A 7 -4.09 -9.64 -18.64
C ALA A 7 -2.91 -10.32 -17.91
N GLY A 8 -2.03 -9.56 -17.25
CA GLY A 8 -0.90 -10.15 -16.54
C GLY A 8 0.10 -9.19 -15.88
N ASN A 9 -0.23 -7.91 -15.72
CA ASN A 9 0.66 -6.95 -15.08
C ASN A 9 -0.13 -5.97 -14.20
N TRP A 10 -0.88 -6.51 -13.24
CA TRP A 10 -1.52 -5.72 -12.19
C TRP A 10 -0.42 -5.16 -11.28
N LEU A 11 -0.45 -3.85 -11.07
CA LEU A 11 0.53 -3.14 -10.25
C LEU A 11 -0.16 -2.67 -8.97
N ASP A 12 0.28 -3.21 -7.84
CA ASP A 12 -0.11 -2.69 -6.54
C ASP A 12 0.83 -1.54 -6.17
N VAL A 13 0.26 -0.41 -5.77
CA VAL A 13 1.01 0.77 -5.30
C VAL A 13 0.69 0.98 -3.84
N THR A 14 1.73 0.92 -2.99
CA THR A 14 1.62 1.24 -1.57
C THR A 14 2.51 2.42 -1.22
N VAL A 15 1.95 3.40 -0.53
CA VAL A 15 2.67 4.53 0.04
C VAL A 15 2.38 4.64 1.53
N GLY A 16 3.40 4.90 2.33
CA GLY A 16 3.25 4.99 3.76
C GLY A 16 4.37 5.75 4.41
N ALA A 17 4.19 6.04 5.69
CA ALA A 17 5.17 6.73 6.52
C ALA A 17 5.22 6.09 7.91
N ASP A 18 6.45 5.98 8.42
CA ASP A 18 6.72 5.58 9.79
C ASP A 18 7.11 6.80 10.62
N VAL A 19 6.59 6.87 11.85
CA VAL A 19 6.87 7.92 12.82
C VAL A 19 7.43 7.27 14.08
N LEU A 20 8.70 7.57 14.38
CA LEU A 20 9.32 7.16 15.64
C LEU A 20 8.77 8.02 16.78
N LEU A 21 8.07 7.41 17.74
CA LEU A 21 7.53 8.10 18.92
C LEU A 21 8.54 8.11 20.07
N ASN A 22 9.23 6.99 20.27
CA ASN A 22 10.36 6.85 21.20
C ASN A 22 11.23 5.64 20.77
N PRO A 23 12.41 5.40 21.38
CA PRO A 23 13.31 4.31 20.98
C PRO A 23 12.71 2.89 21.01
N HIS A 24 11.58 2.71 21.68
CA HIS A 24 10.89 1.43 21.85
C HIS A 24 9.55 1.37 21.09
N LEU A 25 9.11 2.47 20.45
CA LEU A 25 7.79 2.59 19.86
C LEU A 25 7.81 3.44 18.60
N ALA A 26 7.30 2.88 17.50
CA ALA A 26 7.01 3.57 16.25
C ALA A 26 5.53 3.40 15.89
N ALA A 27 4.96 4.39 15.22
CA ALA A 27 3.64 4.31 14.58
C ALA A 27 3.82 4.30 13.07
N TYR A 28 2.94 3.64 12.33
CA TYR A 28 2.98 3.60 10.88
C TYR A 28 1.59 3.76 10.28
N ALA A 29 1.56 4.39 9.12
CA ALA A 29 0.36 4.53 8.30
C ALA A 29 0.72 4.24 6.85
N ALA A 30 -0.08 3.41 6.19
CA ALA A 30 0.09 3.06 4.80
C ALA A 30 -1.25 3.05 4.06
N PHE A 31 -1.23 3.49 2.81
CA PHE A 31 -2.31 3.44 1.86
C PHE A 31 -1.87 2.59 0.67
N SER A 32 -2.66 1.60 0.31
CA SER A 32 -2.42 0.73 -0.82
C SER A 32 -3.58 0.79 -1.81
N GLN A 33 -3.24 0.87 -3.09
CA GLN A 33 -4.16 0.70 -4.20
C GLN A 33 -3.72 -0.52 -5.00
N ALA A 34 -4.62 -1.48 -5.20
CA ALA A 34 -4.42 -2.64 -6.04
C ALA A 34 -5.36 -2.55 -7.25
N GLU A 35 -4.85 -2.82 -8.45
CA GLU A 35 -5.67 -2.91 -9.66
C GLU A 35 -6.13 -4.37 -9.84
N ASN A 36 -7.43 -4.61 -9.69
CA ASN A 36 -8.01 -5.95 -9.82
C ASN A 36 -8.72 -6.13 -11.18
N SER A 37 -9.04 -5.02 -11.86
CA SER A 37 -9.61 -5.01 -13.21
C SER A 37 -9.37 -3.66 -13.88
N ALA A 38 -9.45 -3.61 -15.22
CA ALA A 38 -9.26 -2.39 -16.02
C ALA A 38 -10.21 -1.23 -15.67
N THR A 39 -11.24 -1.48 -14.85
CA THR A 39 -12.26 -0.50 -14.44
C THR A 39 -12.45 -0.41 -12.94
N ASP A 40 -11.74 -1.19 -12.13
CA ASP A 40 -11.97 -1.26 -10.69
C ASP A 40 -10.66 -1.32 -9.89
N SER A 41 -10.62 -0.61 -8.76
CA SER A 41 -9.45 -0.50 -7.90
C SER A 41 -9.82 -0.82 -6.47
N ASP A 42 -9.05 -1.72 -5.87
CA ASP A 42 -9.16 -2.06 -4.46
C ASP A 42 -8.30 -1.10 -3.63
N TYR A 43 -8.87 -0.51 -2.59
CA TYR A 43 -8.20 0.45 -1.72
C TYR A 43 -8.10 -0.09 -0.29
N LEU A 44 -6.92 0.03 0.31
CA LEU A 44 -6.66 -0.44 1.67
C LEU A 44 -5.91 0.63 2.48
N TYR A 45 -6.41 0.90 3.68
CA TYR A 45 -5.77 1.78 4.66
C TYR A 45 -5.30 0.95 5.85
N THR A 46 -3.98 0.93 6.10
CA THR A 46 -3.38 0.26 7.25
C THR A 46 -2.83 1.28 8.22
N LEU A 47 -3.19 1.16 9.50
CA LEU A 47 -2.64 1.95 10.60
C LEU A 47 -2.18 0.99 11.69
N GLY A 48 -1.02 1.25 12.27
CA GLY A 48 -0.52 0.40 13.34
C GLY A 48 0.61 1.02 14.16
N VAL A 49 1.02 0.28 15.19
CA VAL A 49 2.17 0.60 16.03
C VAL A 49 3.09 -0.60 16.12
N SER A 50 4.39 -0.34 16.17
CA SER A 50 5.45 -1.33 16.34
C SER A 50 6.17 -1.04 17.65
N ALA A 51 6.15 -1.99 18.58
CA ALA A 51 6.81 -1.89 19.88
C ALA A 51 7.88 -2.97 20.02
N ARG A 52 9.04 -2.61 20.58
CA ARG A 52 10.13 -3.54 20.87
C ARG A 52 10.50 -3.45 22.35
N PHE A 53 10.48 -4.59 23.03
CA PHE A 53 10.72 -4.76 24.47
C PHE A 53 12.04 -5.49 24.73
#